data_AF-A0A418IH77-F1
#
_entry.id   AF-A0A418IH77-F1
#
_cell.length_a   1.000
_cell.length_b   1.000
_cell.length_c   1.000
_cell.angle_alpha   90.00
_cell.angle_beta   90.00
_cell.angle_gamma   90.00
#
_symmetry.space_group_name_H-M   'P 1'
#
loop_
_entity.id
_entity.type
_entity.pdbx_description
1 polymer ?
#
loop_
_entity_poly.entity_id
_entity_poly.type
_entity_poly.pdbx_seq_one_letter_code
_entity_poly.pdbx_strand_id
1 'polypeptide(L)'
;MITEETLTVLDEIEDLSDKILESRLYQEYRQAEQALANNDEAHLLYQAFLKSKDKYDEIMRFGKYHPDYQNVMLDTRKRKRAYEMLPVVMNHKQKEVALQELIDQVIVKIAYAVSENVKIEAGNPFFQKDAGGCATGGSCSCSL
;
A
#
# COMPACT_ATOMS: atom_id res chain seq x y z
N MET A 1 7.96 33.23 5.95
CA MET A 1 7.35 34.37 5.24
C MET A 1 6.89 33.82 3.90
N ILE A 2 5.60 33.92 3.58
CA ILE A 2 5.07 33.46 2.28
C ILE A 2 5.48 34.51 1.25
N THR A 3 6.20 34.10 0.21
CA THR A 3 6.59 34.94 -0.93
C THR A 3 5.67 34.66 -2.13
N GLU A 4 5.62 35.58 -3.09
CA GLU A 4 4.87 35.39 -4.34
C GLU A 4 5.28 34.09 -5.05
N GLU A 5 6.58 33.78 -5.08
CA GLU A 5 7.14 32.53 -5.62
C GLU A 5 6.62 31.28 -4.89
N THR A 6 6.41 31.36 -3.56
CA THR A 6 5.83 30.22 -2.83
C THR A 6 4.36 30.04 -3.12
N LEU A 7 3.62 31.10 -3.46
CA LEU A 7 2.22 31.00 -3.85
C LEU A 7 2.09 30.37 -5.24
N THR A 8 2.91 30.80 -6.21
CA THR A 8 2.87 30.22 -7.56
C THR A 8 3.16 28.73 -7.58
N VAL A 9 4.09 28.26 -6.73
CA VAL A 9 4.37 26.82 -6.61
C VAL A 9 3.18 26.05 -6.01
N LEU A 10 2.44 26.64 -5.07
CA LEU A 10 1.25 26.00 -4.51
C LEU A 10 0.14 25.88 -5.55
N ASP A 11 -0.09 26.92 -6.34
CA ASP A 11 -1.06 26.91 -7.43
C ASP A 11 -0.71 25.82 -8.48
N GLU A 12 0.57 25.71 -8.86
CA GLU A 12 1.04 24.66 -9.78
C GLU A 12 0.87 23.23 -9.22
N ILE A 13 1.01 23.05 -7.90
CA ILE A 13 0.78 21.77 -7.22
C ILE A 13 -0.71 21.42 -7.22
N GLU A 14 -1.60 22.40 -7.05
CA GLU A 14 -3.04 22.20 -7.12
C GLU A 14 -3.45 21.76 -8.53
N ASP A 15 -3.00 22.47 -9.56
CA ASP A 15 -3.22 22.12 -10.97
C ASP A 15 -2.72 20.70 -11.32
N LEU A 16 -1.56 20.31 -10.77
CA LEU A 16 -1.01 18.98 -10.96
C LEU A 16 -1.86 17.91 -10.25
N SER A 17 -2.35 18.22 -9.06
CA SER A 17 -3.22 17.32 -8.29
C SER A 17 -4.53 17.07 -9.04
N ASP A 18 -5.15 18.12 -9.58
CA ASP A 18 -6.36 18.01 -10.38
C ASP A 18 -6.16 17.12 -11.61
N LYS A 19 -5.04 17.27 -12.31
CA LYS A 19 -4.69 16.39 -13.44
C LYS A 19 -4.54 14.92 -13.03
N ILE A 20 -4.04 14.64 -11.83
CA ILE A 20 -3.96 13.26 -11.31
C ILE A 20 -5.36 12.73 -11.01
N LEU A 21 -6.24 13.55 -10.42
CA LEU A 21 -7.63 13.19 -10.14
C LEU A 21 -8.45 12.95 -11.42
N GLU A 22 -8.19 13.71 -12.48
CA GLU A 22 -8.81 13.52 -13.80
C GLU A 22 -8.22 12.34 -14.58
N SER A 23 -7.09 11.80 -14.14
CA SER A 23 -6.43 10.71 -14.84
C SER A 23 -7.29 9.44 -14.88
N ARG A 24 -7.16 8.69 -15.99
CA ARG A 24 -7.80 7.38 -16.13
C ARG A 24 -7.44 6.43 -14.99
N LEU A 25 -6.19 6.47 -14.50
CA LEU A 25 -5.73 5.58 -13.43
C LEU A 25 -6.46 5.87 -12.11
N TYR A 26 -6.64 7.14 -11.76
CA TYR A 26 -7.42 7.52 -10.59
C TYR A 26 -8.89 7.11 -10.73
N GLN A 27 -9.51 7.34 -11.89
CA GLN A 27 -10.89 6.94 -12.14
C GLN A 27 -11.08 5.42 -12.05
N GLU A 28 -10.17 4.63 -12.62
CA GLU A 28 -10.19 3.17 -12.54
C GLU A 28 -10.01 2.68 -11.10
N TYR A 29 -9.13 3.31 -10.32
CA TYR A 29 -8.97 3.04 -8.90
C TYR A 29 -10.26 3.31 -8.13
N ARG A 30 -10.88 4.49 -8.31
CA ARG A 30 -12.15 4.84 -7.65
C ARG A 30 -13.29 3.89 -7.99
N GLN A 31 -13.37 3.44 -9.24
CA GLN A 31 -14.35 2.44 -9.64
C GLN A 31 -14.10 1.09 -8.96
N ALA A 32 -12.85 0.64 -8.89
CA ALA A 32 -12.48 -0.59 -8.21
C ALA A 32 -12.73 -0.52 -6.70
N GLU A 33 -12.50 0.65 -6.07
CA GLU A 33 -12.78 0.91 -4.66
C GLU A 33 -14.27 0.83 -4.36
N GLN A 34 -15.11 1.46 -5.19
CA GLN A 34 -16.56 1.35 -5.08
C GLN A 34 -17.05 -0.09 -5.30
N ALA A 35 -16.49 -0.80 -6.27
CA ALA A 35 -16.84 -2.19 -6.52
C ALA A 35 -16.52 -3.10 -5.32
N LEU A 36 -15.36 -2.89 -4.68
CA LEU A 36 -14.99 -3.59 -3.45
C LEU A 36 -15.90 -3.20 -2.27
N ALA A 37 -16.18 -1.92 -2.10
CA ALA A 37 -17.04 -1.40 -1.03
C ALA A 37 -18.49 -1.89 -1.13
N ASN A 38 -18.96 -2.26 -2.33
CA ASN A 38 -20.30 -2.78 -2.55
C ASN A 38 -20.36 -4.32 -2.63
N ASN A 39 -19.25 -5.02 -2.36
CA ASN A 39 -19.19 -6.48 -2.47
C ASN A 39 -19.40 -7.17 -1.12
N ASP A 40 -20.59 -7.77 -0.94
CA ASP A 40 -20.97 -8.45 0.31
C ASP A 40 -20.05 -9.62 0.67
N GLU A 41 -19.59 -10.39 -0.31
CA GLU A 41 -18.68 -11.53 -0.09
C GLU A 41 -17.33 -11.06 0.46
N ALA A 42 -16.78 -9.99 -0.10
CA ALA A 42 -15.56 -9.36 0.38
C ALA A 42 -15.72 -8.88 1.82
N HIS A 43 -16.83 -8.23 2.15
CA HIS A 43 -17.12 -7.80 3.53
C HIS A 43 -17.21 -8.98 4.50
N LEU A 44 -17.92 -10.05 4.12
CA LEU A 44 -18.05 -11.24 4.95
C LEU A 44 -16.70 -11.92 5.20
N LEU A 45 -15.89 -12.11 4.16
CA LEU A 45 -14.56 -12.71 4.29
C LEU A 45 -13.61 -11.81 5.07
N TYR A 46 -13.70 -10.49 4.89
CA TYR A 46 -12.89 -9.53 5.63
C TYR A 46 -13.23 -9.55 7.13
N GLN A 47 -14.51 -9.54 7.49
CA GLN A 47 -14.95 -9.67 8.87
C GLN A 47 -14.52 -11.00 9.49
N ALA A 48 -14.61 -12.10 8.75
CA ALA A 48 -14.15 -13.40 9.21
C ALA A 48 -12.64 -13.41 9.46
N PHE A 49 -11.86 -12.77 8.58
CA PHE A 49 -10.42 -12.57 8.77
C PHE A 49 -10.14 -11.73 10.01
N LEU A 50 -10.80 -10.59 10.21
CA LEU A 50 -10.59 -9.74 11.40
C LEU A 50 -10.85 -10.51 12.70
N LYS A 51 -11.94 -11.27 12.78
CA LYS A 51 -12.23 -12.13 13.95
C LYS A 51 -11.14 -13.16 14.22
N SER A 52 -10.54 -13.75 13.19
CA SER A 52 -9.42 -14.69 13.35
C SER A 52 -8.13 -13.97 13.76
N LYS A 53 -7.90 -12.77 13.24
CA LYS A 53 -6.76 -11.92 13.58
C LYS A 53 -6.82 -11.50 15.04
N ASP A 54 -7.98 -11.09 15.56
CA ASP A 54 -8.13 -10.70 16.97
C ASP A 54 -7.74 -11.86 17.89
N LYS A 55 -8.21 -13.08 17.60
CA LYS A 55 -7.82 -14.30 18.32
C LYS A 55 -6.31 -14.59 18.21
N TYR A 56 -5.74 -14.39 17.03
CA TYR A 56 -4.31 -14.54 16.81
C TYR A 56 -3.52 -13.55 17.66
N ASP A 57 -3.91 -12.28 17.66
CA ASP A 57 -3.25 -11.21 18.40
C ASP A 57 -3.36 -11.44 19.93
N GLU A 58 -4.49 -11.95 20.42
CA GLU A 58 -4.67 -12.37 21.81
C GLU A 58 -3.70 -13.49 22.20
N ILE A 59 -3.61 -14.55 21.39
CA ILE A 59 -2.72 -15.68 21.64
C ILE A 59 -1.25 -15.27 21.53
N MET A 60 -0.93 -14.41 20.57
CA MET A 60 0.43 -13.95 20.32
C MET A 60 1.01 -13.15 21.49
N ARG A 61 0.16 -12.56 22.36
CA ARG A 61 0.61 -11.94 23.63
C ARG A 61 1.33 -12.93 24.55
N PHE A 62 0.92 -14.19 24.55
CA PHE A 62 1.54 -15.27 25.32
C PHE A 62 2.68 -15.95 24.54
N GLY A 63 2.80 -15.67 23.25
CA GLY A 63 3.85 -16.18 22.37
C GLY A 63 3.57 -17.57 21.81
N LYS A 64 4.59 -18.13 21.16
CA LYS A 64 4.49 -19.33 20.30
C LYS A 64 4.21 -20.63 21.07
N TYR A 65 4.28 -20.62 22.40
CA TYR A 65 4.06 -21.80 23.25
C TYR A 65 2.60 -21.99 23.66
N HIS A 66 1.70 -21.10 23.25
CA HIS A 66 0.27 -21.28 23.47
C HIS A 66 -0.23 -22.52 22.72
N PRO A 67 -1.03 -23.41 23.35
CA PRO A 67 -1.46 -24.67 22.76
C PRO A 67 -2.20 -24.48 21.42
N ASP A 68 -2.99 -23.41 21.30
CA ASP A 68 -3.77 -23.11 20.09
C ASP A 68 -3.02 -22.27 19.04
N TYR A 69 -1.76 -21.88 19.28
CA TYR A 69 -1.02 -20.95 18.41
C TYR A 69 -1.00 -21.42 16.95
N GLN A 70 -0.61 -22.67 16.70
CA GLN A 70 -0.51 -23.23 15.35
C GLN A 70 -1.86 -23.21 14.63
N ASN A 71 -2.93 -23.61 15.33
CA ASN A 71 -4.26 -23.68 14.75
C ASN A 71 -4.78 -22.29 14.37
N VAL A 72 -4.66 -21.31 15.26
CA VAL A 72 -5.15 -19.95 15.03
C VAL A 72 -4.29 -19.22 13.98
N MET A 73 -2.98 -19.45 13.96
CA MET A 73 -2.09 -18.91 12.91
C MET A 73 -2.47 -19.43 11.53
N LEU A 74 -2.72 -20.75 11.39
CA LEU A 74 -3.12 -21.34 10.11
C LEU A 74 -4.51 -20.88 9.67
N ASP A 75 -5.49 -20.83 10.58
CA ASP A 75 -6.84 -20.34 10.27
C ASP A 75 -6.82 -18.88 9.81
N THR A 76 -6.08 -18.01 10.52
CA THR A 76 -5.93 -16.60 10.16
C THR A 76 -5.30 -16.43 8.78
N ARG A 77 -4.23 -17.20 8.48
CA ARG A 77 -3.60 -17.19 7.15
C ARG A 77 -4.54 -17.67 6.04
N LYS A 78 -5.31 -18.73 6.28
CA LYS A 78 -6.29 -19.25 5.31
C LYS A 78 -7.38 -18.22 5.02
N ARG A 79 -7.93 -17.56 6.04
CA ARG A 79 -8.96 -16.53 5.88
C ARG A 79 -8.43 -15.29 5.18
N LYS A 80 -7.22 -14.84 5.54
CA LYS A 80 -6.55 -13.75 4.83
C LYS A 80 -6.41 -14.08 3.34
N ARG A 81 -5.91 -15.27 3.02
CA ARG A 81 -5.74 -15.71 1.63
C ARG A 81 -7.08 -15.80 0.89
N ALA A 82 -8.13 -16.31 1.52
CA ALA A 82 -9.46 -16.37 0.90
C ALA A 82 -9.96 -14.96 0.52
N TYR A 83 -9.82 -13.97 1.41
CA TYR A 83 -10.14 -12.58 1.11
C TYR A 83 -9.26 -12.00 -0.01
N GLU A 84 -7.94 -12.18 0.07
CA GLU A 84 -7.00 -11.60 -0.90
C GLU A 84 -7.11 -12.19 -2.31
N MET A 85 -7.61 -13.42 -2.43
CA MET A 85 -7.82 -14.10 -3.71
C MET A 85 -9.16 -13.72 -4.39
N LEU A 86 -10.02 -12.93 -3.73
CA LEU A 86 -11.25 -12.47 -4.37
C LEU A 86 -10.91 -11.58 -5.58
N PRO A 87 -11.54 -11.80 -6.75
CA PRO A 87 -11.28 -11.00 -7.94
C PRO A 87 -11.45 -9.49 -7.73
N VAL A 88 -12.44 -9.08 -6.93
CA VAL A 88 -12.69 -7.66 -6.61
C VAL A 88 -11.57 -7.05 -5.76
N VAL A 89 -11.01 -7.81 -4.81
CA VAL A 89 -9.89 -7.37 -3.96
C VAL A 89 -8.61 -7.32 -4.79
N MET A 90 -8.36 -8.33 -5.63
CA MET A 90 -7.20 -8.35 -6.54
C MET A 90 -7.24 -7.18 -7.52
N ASN A 91 -8.40 -6.92 -8.14
CA ASN A 91 -8.57 -5.81 -9.07
C ASN A 91 -8.33 -4.46 -8.36
N HIS A 92 -8.91 -4.26 -7.16
CA HIS A 92 -8.67 -3.06 -6.36
C HIS A 92 -7.17 -2.86 -6.10
N LYS A 93 -6.47 -3.88 -5.59
CA LYS A 93 -5.02 -3.81 -5.33
C LYS A 93 -4.21 -3.51 -6.59
N GLN A 94 -4.58 -4.06 -7.74
CA GLN A 94 -3.90 -3.77 -9.00
C GLN A 94 -4.06 -2.31 -9.42
N LYS A 95 -5.27 -1.73 -9.28
CA LYS A 95 -5.51 -0.31 -9.60
C LYS A 95 -4.84 0.62 -8.61
N GLU A 96 -4.82 0.26 -7.34
CA GLU A 96 -4.10 0.97 -6.28
C GLU A 96 -2.60 1.05 -6.59
N VAL A 97 -1.97 -0.08 -6.95
CA VAL A 97 -0.55 -0.12 -7.33
C VAL A 97 -0.28 0.73 -8.57
N ALA A 98 -1.15 0.66 -9.59
CA ALA A 98 -0.98 1.47 -10.81
C ALA A 98 -1.08 2.98 -10.53
N LEU A 99 -1.99 3.40 -9.64
CA LEU A 99 -2.08 4.80 -9.20
C LEU A 99 -0.85 5.22 -8.38
N GLN A 100 -0.39 4.36 -7.46
CA GLN A 100 0.83 4.64 -6.69
C GLN A 100 2.05 4.79 -7.60
N GLU A 101 2.17 3.97 -8.64
CA GLU A 101 3.26 4.07 -9.61
C GLU A 101 3.24 5.41 -10.37
N LEU A 102 2.05 5.90 -10.73
CA LEU A 102 1.91 7.24 -11.31
C LEU A 102 2.43 8.33 -10.35
N ILE A 103 2.02 8.26 -9.08
CA ILE A 103 2.43 9.24 -8.06
C ILE A 103 3.94 9.19 -7.84
N ASP A 104 4.51 7.99 -7.72
CA ASP A 104 5.95 7.78 -7.55
C ASP A 104 6.73 8.39 -8.73
N GLN A 105 6.26 8.19 -9.97
CA GLN A 105 6.87 8.79 -11.15
C GLN A 105 6.83 10.32 -11.13
N VAL A 106 5.72 10.92 -10.67
CA VAL A 106 5.60 12.38 -10.52
C VAL A 106 6.59 12.90 -9.48
N ILE A 107 6.67 12.27 -8.31
CA ILE A 107 7.61 12.64 -7.24
C ILE A 107 9.05 12.58 -7.75
N VAL A 108 9.40 11.50 -8.44
CA VAL A 108 10.75 11.30 -9.00
C VAL A 108 11.10 12.39 -10.01
N LYS A 109 10.17 12.77 -10.88
CA LYS A 109 10.40 13.84 -11.86
C LYS A 109 10.61 15.20 -11.18
N ILE A 110 9.81 15.53 -10.18
CA ILE A 110 9.94 16.79 -9.43
C ILE A 110 11.28 16.83 -8.68
N ALA A 111 11.62 15.76 -7.96
CA ALA A 111 12.85 15.70 -7.18
C ALA A 111 14.10 15.88 -8.06
N TYR A 112 14.18 15.20 -9.20
CA TYR A 112 15.32 15.32 -10.11
C TYR A 112 15.35 16.64 -10.89
N ALA A 113 14.21 17.32 -11.07
CA ALA A 113 14.19 18.67 -11.62
C ALA A 113 14.81 19.70 -10.66
N VAL A 114 14.72 19.46 -9.35
CA VAL A 114 15.32 20.33 -8.32
C VAL A 114 16.79 20.00 -8.09
N SER A 115 17.15 18.71 -8.01
CA SER A 115 18.55 18.29 -7.87
C SER A 115 18.75 16.83 -8.26
N GLU A 116 19.74 16.59 -9.13
CA GLU A 116 20.11 15.25 -9.61
C GLU A 116 20.62 14.32 -8.50
N ASN A 117 21.07 14.88 -7.36
CA ASN A 117 21.69 14.15 -6.25
C ASN A 117 20.72 13.86 -5.08
N VAL A 118 19.41 14.10 -5.25
CA VAL A 118 18.42 13.82 -4.21
C VAL A 118 18.19 12.32 -4.08
N LYS A 119 18.32 11.80 -2.85
CA LYS A 119 17.94 10.42 -2.52
C LYS A 119 16.43 10.36 -2.29
N ILE A 120 15.75 9.50 -3.04
CA ILE A 120 14.30 9.36 -3.00
C ILE A 120 13.98 7.97 -2.45
N GLU A 121 13.30 7.92 -1.29
CA GLU A 121 12.66 6.70 -0.80
C GLU A 121 11.32 6.54 -1.50
N ALA A 122 11.32 6.18 -2.78
CA ALA A 122 10.09 5.84 -3.49
C ALA A 122 9.53 4.52 -2.94
N GLY A 123 8.21 4.42 -2.81
CA GLY A 123 7.54 3.21 -2.30
C GLY A 123 7.77 1.99 -3.20
N ASN A 124 8.01 2.21 -4.50
CA ASN A 124 8.39 1.18 -5.45
C ASN A 124 9.93 1.03 -5.58
N PRO A 125 10.50 -0.16 -5.31
CA PRO A 125 11.93 -0.44 -5.42
C PRO A 125 12.54 -0.15 -6.81
N PHE A 126 11.73 -0.13 -7.86
CA PHE A 126 12.20 0.08 -9.23
C PHE A 126 12.71 1.50 -9.50
N PHE A 127 12.28 2.49 -8.72
CA PHE A 127 12.71 3.88 -8.87
C PHE A 127 13.92 4.26 -8.01
N GLN A 128 14.43 3.33 -7.19
CA GLN A 128 15.68 3.54 -6.46
C GLN A 128 16.86 3.34 -7.43
N LYS A 129 17.53 4.43 -7.80
CA LYS A 129 18.73 4.40 -8.67
C LYS A 129 19.99 3.85 -7.97
N ASP A 130 19.92 3.56 -6.67
CA ASP A 130 21.03 3.01 -5.91
C ASP A 130 21.00 1.47 -5.96
N ALA A 131 21.60 0.93 -7.03
CA ALA A 131 22.07 -0.45 -7.05
C ALA A 131 23.26 -0.58 -6.07
N GLY A 132 22.98 -0.75 -4.78
CA GLY A 132 24.01 -0.94 -3.76
C GLY A 132 23.47 -1.11 -2.36
N GLY A 133 23.46 -2.35 -1.86
CA GLY A 133 23.64 -2.60 -0.43
C GLY A 133 22.57 -3.41 0.26
N CYS A 134 22.86 -4.71 0.44
CA CYS A 134 22.48 -5.43 1.66
C CYS A 134 23.21 -4.78 2.85
N ALA A 135 22.63 -3.76 3.49
CA ALA A 135 22.95 -3.23 4.81
C ALA A 135 22.01 -2.04 5.09
N THR A 136 20.92 -2.21 5.84
CA THR A 136 20.83 -1.94 7.29
C THR A 136 19.42 -2.43 7.70
N GLY A 137 19.23 -3.45 8.54
CA GLY A 137 19.46 -3.41 9.98
C GLY A 137 18.12 -3.45 10.73
N GLY A 138 17.42 -4.60 10.72
CA GLY A 138 16.24 -4.81 11.59
C GLY A 138 15.22 -5.87 11.15
N SER A 139 15.48 -7.14 11.51
CA SER A 139 14.49 -8.24 11.60
C SER A 139 13.88 -8.83 10.31
N CYS A 140 14.70 -9.46 9.45
CA CYS A 140 14.21 -10.55 8.61
C CYS A 140 13.90 -11.78 9.49
N SER A 141 12.61 -12.02 9.77
CA SER A 141 12.12 -13.25 10.40
C SER A 141 11.54 -14.21 9.35
N CYS A 142 12.42 -14.69 8.46
CA CYS A 142 12.08 -15.88 7.66
C CYS A 142 12.13 -17.10 8.58
N SER A 143 10.96 -17.70 8.85
CA SER A 143 10.89 -19.09 9.31
C SER A 143 10.32 -19.90 8.15
N LEU A 144 11.01 -21.01 7.83
CA LEU A 144 10.51 -22.11 7.01
C LEU A 144 9.12 -22.56 7.47
#